data_AF-A0A9D9EIA7-F1
#
_entry.id   AF-A0A9D9EIA7-F1
#
_cell.length_a   1.000
_cell.length_b   1.000
_cell.length_c   1.000
_cell.angle_alpha   90.00
_cell.angle_beta   90.00
_cell.angle_gamma   90.00
#
_symmetry.space_group_name_H-M   'P 1'
#
loop_
_entity.id
_entity.type
_entity.pdbx_description
1 polymer ?
#
loop_
_entity_poly.entity_id
_entity_poly.type
_entity_poly.pdbx_seq_one_letter_code
_entity_poly.pdbx_strand_id
1 'polypeptide(L)'
;MSAEEHYGDEDYVDGYDFAIYTIGSTDDYSVDDVVTVYGRDYEYVVTPAGREISYSSEKPENSGIHTMTATFVEFIDGVNKMWYQEKTVDFTVAIAKAVPSVETPSGLTAREGQTLADVALPTVEGGTWAWVDNLSTSVGEVGTNTFKALFTPDDLDNYETVETDVDIEVSASTDVQETPAVRIHALNGRMYCDVLDVFTIIDLAGQDVTARNGSLHGIYVVIAGDMAKKV
;
A
#
# COMPACT_ATOMS: atom_id res chain seq x y z
N MET A 1 -5.36 35.89 -55.67
CA MET A 1 -5.82 36.40 -57.00
C MET A 1 -7.04 37.31 -56.78
N SER A 2 -7.40 38.25 -57.67
CA SER A 2 -8.52 39.19 -57.39
C SER A 2 -9.86 38.63 -57.85
N ALA A 3 -10.97 39.04 -57.22
CA ALA A 3 -12.33 38.63 -57.56
C ALA A 3 -12.74 38.89 -59.03
N GLU A 4 -11.99 39.72 -59.77
CA GLU A 4 -12.20 39.99 -61.19
C GLU A 4 -11.85 38.80 -62.10
N GLU A 5 -11.04 37.84 -61.64
CA GLU A 5 -10.68 36.63 -62.41
C GLU A 5 -11.76 35.53 -62.34
N HIS A 6 -12.77 35.69 -61.47
CA HIS A 6 -13.88 34.74 -61.26
C HIS A 6 -15.25 35.30 -61.67
N TYR A 7 -15.29 36.34 -62.52
CA TYR A 7 -16.54 36.99 -62.95
C TYR A 7 -17.52 36.00 -63.63
N GLY A 8 -18.65 35.74 -62.97
CA GLY A 8 -19.72 34.85 -63.45
C GLY A 8 -19.70 33.43 -62.86
N ASP A 9 -18.76 33.13 -61.97
CA ASP A 9 -18.79 31.89 -61.18
C ASP A 9 -19.69 32.12 -59.95
N GLU A 10 -20.93 31.61 -59.98
CA GLU A 10 -21.91 31.77 -58.88
C GLU A 10 -21.44 31.08 -57.58
N ASP A 11 -20.47 30.17 -57.68
CA ASP A 11 -19.93 29.38 -56.56
C ASP A 11 -18.60 29.95 -56.03
N TYR A 12 -18.14 31.11 -56.53
CA TYR A 12 -17.00 31.83 -55.95
C TYR A 12 -17.38 32.43 -54.59
N VAL A 13 -16.60 32.08 -53.57
CA VAL A 13 -16.75 32.64 -52.21
C VAL A 13 -15.58 33.59 -51.94
N ASP A 14 -15.91 34.84 -51.62
CA ASP A 14 -14.90 35.87 -51.31
C ASP A 14 -14.06 35.48 -50.09
N GLY A 15 -12.73 35.59 -50.21
CA GLY A 15 -11.77 35.12 -49.21
C GLY A 15 -11.02 33.82 -49.55
N TYR A 16 -11.33 33.17 -50.67
CA TYR A 16 -10.64 31.96 -51.14
C TYR A 16 -10.05 32.14 -52.54
N ASP A 17 -8.82 31.64 -52.76
CA ASP A 17 -8.11 31.75 -54.05
C ASP A 17 -8.71 30.87 -55.18
N PHE A 18 -9.76 30.10 -54.91
CA PHE A 18 -10.42 29.20 -55.86
C PHE A 18 -11.91 29.05 -55.55
N ALA A 19 -12.72 28.80 -56.59
CA ALA A 19 -14.15 28.49 -56.43
C ALA A 19 -14.35 27.09 -55.83
N ILE A 20 -15.34 26.97 -54.94
CA ILE A 20 -15.68 25.75 -54.21
C ILE A 20 -16.88 25.11 -54.91
N TYR A 21 -16.72 23.92 -55.49
CA TYR A 21 -17.77 23.35 -56.35
C TYR A 21 -18.64 22.32 -55.63
N THR A 22 -18.20 21.77 -54.48
CA THR A 22 -18.94 20.73 -53.77
C THR A 22 -18.60 20.70 -52.28
N ILE A 23 -19.61 20.37 -51.45
CA ILE A 23 -19.44 20.09 -50.03
C ILE A 23 -18.92 18.65 -49.87
N GLY A 24 -17.77 18.47 -49.22
CA GLY A 24 -17.22 17.16 -48.86
C GLY A 24 -17.99 16.53 -47.70
N SER A 25 -18.06 15.20 -47.66
CA SER A 25 -18.62 14.47 -46.51
C SER A 25 -17.63 14.41 -45.36
N THR A 26 -18.13 14.49 -44.13
CA THR A 26 -17.40 14.30 -42.87
C THR A 26 -17.94 13.10 -42.08
N ASP A 27 -18.67 12.19 -42.74
CA ASP A 27 -19.33 11.05 -42.09
C ASP A 27 -18.33 10.02 -41.54
N ASP A 28 -17.12 10.00 -42.10
CA ASP A 28 -16.01 9.13 -41.68
C ASP A 28 -15.12 9.77 -40.61
N TYR A 29 -15.40 11.00 -40.18
CA TYR A 29 -14.60 11.68 -39.17
C TYR A 29 -14.82 11.03 -37.81
N SER A 30 -13.74 10.56 -37.21
CA SER A 30 -13.79 9.87 -35.92
C SER A 30 -12.55 10.14 -35.08
N VAL A 31 -12.74 10.02 -33.78
CA VAL A 31 -11.65 9.87 -32.81
C VAL A 31 -11.94 8.58 -32.05
N ASP A 32 -10.95 7.70 -31.99
CA ASP A 32 -11.11 6.43 -31.28
C ASP A 32 -11.15 6.67 -29.76
N ASP A 33 -11.95 5.87 -29.07
CA ASP A 33 -11.91 5.79 -27.60
C ASP A 33 -10.52 5.33 -27.13
N VAL A 34 -10.07 5.91 -26.03
CA VAL A 34 -8.79 5.56 -25.41
C VAL A 34 -9.02 4.75 -24.14
N VAL A 35 -8.28 3.65 -23.99
CA VAL A 35 -8.18 2.90 -22.74
C VAL A 35 -6.71 2.79 -22.36
N THR A 36 -6.35 3.31 -21.19
CA THR A 36 -4.97 3.31 -20.68
C THR A 36 -4.94 3.15 -19.16
N VAL A 37 -3.74 3.22 -18.58
CA VAL A 37 -3.48 3.17 -17.13
C VAL A 37 -2.78 4.46 -16.73
N TYR A 38 -3.03 4.94 -15.50
CA TYR A 38 -2.39 6.14 -14.96
C TYR A 38 -0.86 6.11 -15.13
N GLY A 39 -0.29 7.27 -15.50
CA GLY A 39 1.14 7.44 -15.75
C GLY A 39 1.65 6.89 -17.08
N ARG A 40 0.78 6.37 -17.96
CA ARG A 40 1.16 5.97 -19.32
C ARG A 40 0.79 7.02 -20.35
N ASP A 41 1.74 7.32 -21.23
CA ASP A 41 1.51 8.16 -22.40
C ASP A 41 0.50 7.50 -23.35
N TYR A 42 -0.31 8.32 -24.01
CA TYR A 42 -1.26 7.91 -25.03
C TYR A 42 -1.48 9.03 -26.04
N GLU A 43 -1.93 8.68 -27.24
CA GLU A 43 -2.28 9.62 -28.31
C GLU A 43 -3.69 9.37 -28.79
N TYR A 44 -4.31 10.39 -29.39
CA TYR A 44 -5.61 10.24 -30.03
C TYR A 44 -5.43 9.70 -31.45
N VAL A 45 -6.12 8.62 -31.77
CA VAL A 45 -6.18 8.10 -33.13
C VAL A 45 -7.34 8.78 -33.82
N VAL A 46 -7.02 9.56 -34.85
CA VAL A 46 -7.99 10.40 -35.57
C VAL A 46 -8.07 9.96 -37.02
N THR A 47 -9.30 9.82 -37.51
CA THR A 47 -9.60 9.64 -38.92
C THR A 47 -10.38 10.85 -39.45
N PRO A 48 -9.97 11.45 -40.59
CA PRO A 48 -8.70 11.24 -41.28
C PRO A 48 -7.52 11.89 -40.54
N ALA A 49 -6.33 11.31 -40.67
CA ALA A 49 -5.11 11.83 -40.04
C ALA A 49 -4.66 13.18 -40.65
N GLY A 50 -3.97 13.99 -39.84
CA GLY A 50 -3.42 15.28 -40.27
C GLY A 50 -4.44 16.41 -40.39
N ARG A 51 -5.68 16.20 -39.92
CA ARG A 51 -6.66 17.27 -39.77
C ARG A 51 -6.31 18.20 -38.62
N GLU A 52 -6.65 19.48 -38.78
CA GLU A 52 -6.60 20.44 -37.69
C GLU A 52 -7.79 20.20 -36.75
N ILE A 53 -7.48 19.98 -35.47
CA ILE A 53 -8.45 19.58 -34.45
C ILE A 53 -8.21 20.39 -33.19
N SER A 54 -9.29 20.84 -32.58
CA SER A 54 -9.29 21.37 -31.22
C SER A 54 -10.07 20.42 -30.29
N TYR A 55 -9.72 20.41 -29.00
CA TYR A 55 -10.37 19.56 -28.00
C TYR A 55 -11.07 20.43 -26.95
N SER A 56 -12.18 19.92 -26.41
CA SER A 56 -12.99 20.61 -25.40
C SER A 56 -12.25 20.92 -24.10
N SER A 57 -11.19 20.18 -23.79
CA SER A 57 -10.36 20.36 -22.60
C SER A 57 -8.93 19.91 -22.85
N GLU A 58 -8.06 20.18 -21.87
CA GLU A 58 -6.73 19.57 -21.81
C GLU A 58 -6.83 18.04 -21.74
N LYS A 59 -5.73 17.40 -22.13
CA LYS A 59 -5.59 15.95 -22.12
C LYS A 59 -5.74 15.42 -20.68
N PRO A 60 -6.64 14.45 -20.43
CA PRO A 60 -6.78 13.87 -19.09
C PRO A 60 -5.52 13.14 -18.63
N GLU A 61 -5.10 13.39 -17.38
CA GLU A 61 -3.93 12.73 -16.77
C GLU A 61 -4.32 11.82 -15.59
N ASN A 62 -5.39 12.16 -14.88
CA ASN A 62 -5.84 11.39 -13.71
C ASN A 62 -6.76 10.22 -14.10
N SER A 63 -6.77 9.20 -13.25
CA SER A 63 -7.65 8.04 -13.40
C SER A 63 -9.13 8.46 -13.43
N GLY A 64 -9.95 7.66 -14.10
CA GLY A 64 -11.36 7.93 -14.31
C GLY A 64 -11.77 7.80 -15.77
N ILE A 65 -13.06 8.04 -16.01
CA ILE A 65 -13.64 8.10 -17.35
C ILE A 65 -13.90 9.56 -17.67
N HIS A 66 -13.23 10.06 -18.70
CA HIS A 66 -13.34 11.44 -19.16
C HIS A 66 -14.04 11.46 -20.52
N THR A 67 -15.13 12.21 -20.62
CA THR A 67 -15.80 12.45 -21.90
C THR A 67 -15.21 13.71 -22.52
N MET A 68 -14.80 13.62 -23.79
CA MET A 68 -14.18 14.71 -24.53
C MET A 68 -14.90 14.93 -25.85
N THR A 69 -14.81 16.15 -26.37
CA THR A 69 -15.27 16.50 -27.71
C THR A 69 -14.08 16.97 -28.54
N ALA A 70 -13.88 16.34 -29.69
CA ALA A 70 -12.96 16.80 -30.73
C ALA A 70 -13.74 17.61 -31.77
N THR A 71 -13.26 18.80 -32.08
CA THR A 71 -13.80 19.67 -33.13
C THR A 71 -12.82 19.68 -34.30
N PHE A 72 -13.21 19.02 -35.37
CA PHE A 72 -12.53 19.09 -36.66
C PHE A 72 -12.86 20.43 -37.29
N VAL A 73 -11.83 21.26 -37.47
CA VAL A 73 -12.00 22.60 -38.05
C VAL A 73 -12.41 22.48 -39.51
N GLU A 74 -13.16 23.46 -40.00
CA GLU A 74 -13.47 23.55 -41.42
C GLU A 74 -12.18 23.51 -42.26
N PHE A 75 -12.24 22.81 -43.40
CA PHE A 75 -11.08 22.61 -44.24
C PHE A 75 -11.47 22.69 -45.70
N ILE A 76 -10.60 23.28 -46.52
CA ILE A 76 -10.80 23.33 -47.96
C ILE A 76 -9.69 22.56 -48.66
N ASP A 77 -10.10 21.55 -49.42
CA ASP A 77 -9.25 20.85 -50.37
C ASP A 77 -9.22 21.64 -51.68
N GLY A 78 -8.24 22.53 -51.84
CA GLY A 78 -8.10 23.30 -53.07
C GLY A 78 -7.77 22.46 -54.31
N VAL A 79 -7.24 21.25 -54.13
CA VAL A 79 -6.90 20.34 -55.24
C VAL A 79 -8.17 19.73 -55.81
N ASN A 80 -9.03 19.20 -54.95
CA ASN A 80 -10.29 18.59 -55.35
C ASN A 80 -11.47 19.57 -55.35
N LYS A 81 -11.23 20.83 -54.99
CA LYS A 81 -12.20 21.92 -54.89
C LYS A 81 -13.40 21.59 -53.99
N MET A 82 -13.11 20.93 -52.87
CA MET A 82 -14.10 20.52 -51.86
C MET A 82 -13.96 21.36 -50.60
N TRP A 83 -15.09 21.73 -49.99
CA TRP A 83 -15.13 22.31 -48.65
C TRP A 83 -15.75 21.33 -47.67
N TYR A 84 -15.08 21.12 -46.55
CA TYR A 84 -15.50 20.26 -45.46
C TYR A 84 -15.94 21.13 -44.29
N GLN A 85 -17.20 20.94 -43.89
CA GLN A 85 -17.77 21.64 -42.75
C GLN A 85 -17.11 21.23 -41.44
N GLU A 86 -17.15 22.14 -40.46
CA GLU A 86 -16.82 21.81 -39.09
C GLU A 86 -17.64 20.60 -38.63
N LYS A 87 -16.99 19.69 -37.91
CA LYS A 87 -17.62 18.50 -37.33
C LYS A 87 -17.12 18.28 -35.91
N THR A 88 -18.05 18.05 -34.99
CA THR A 88 -17.72 17.59 -33.64
C THR A 88 -17.92 16.08 -33.52
N VAL A 89 -17.03 15.44 -32.76
CA VAL A 89 -17.07 14.02 -32.41
C VAL A 89 -16.80 13.88 -30.93
N ASP A 90 -17.71 13.22 -30.21
CA ASP A 90 -17.50 12.86 -28.81
C ASP A 90 -16.79 11.51 -28.72
N PHE A 91 -15.86 11.40 -27.78
CA PHE A 91 -15.12 10.18 -27.49
C PHE A 91 -14.79 10.12 -25.99
N THR A 92 -14.33 8.96 -25.54
CA THR A 92 -13.99 8.72 -24.13
C THR A 92 -12.53 8.38 -23.94
N VAL A 93 -11.99 8.84 -22.80
CA VAL A 93 -10.67 8.44 -22.30
C VAL A 93 -10.87 7.77 -20.95
N ALA A 94 -10.69 6.45 -20.92
CA ALA A 94 -10.73 5.65 -19.71
C ALA A 94 -9.30 5.42 -19.21
N ILE A 95 -8.96 6.04 -18.08
CA ILE A 95 -7.67 5.88 -17.40
C ILE A 95 -7.90 5.02 -16.16
N ALA A 96 -7.46 3.76 -16.19
CA ALA A 96 -7.48 2.90 -15.02
C ALA A 96 -6.43 3.33 -14.00
N LYS A 97 -6.70 3.07 -12.71
CA LYS A 97 -5.70 3.26 -11.66
C LYS A 97 -4.46 2.39 -11.91
N ALA A 98 -3.31 2.89 -11.52
CA ALA A 98 -2.07 2.14 -11.57
C ALA A 98 -1.88 1.32 -10.28
N VAL A 99 -1.23 0.16 -10.40
CA VAL A 99 -0.69 -0.53 -9.23
C VAL A 99 0.64 0.14 -8.87
N PRO A 100 0.82 0.63 -7.62
CA PRO A 100 2.07 1.28 -7.21
C PRO A 100 3.23 0.27 -7.22
N SER A 101 4.40 0.73 -7.65
CA SER A 101 5.64 -0.05 -7.59
C SER A 101 6.31 0.21 -6.24
N VAL A 102 5.96 -0.59 -5.23
CA VAL A 102 6.52 -0.52 -3.87
C VAL A 102 7.23 -1.82 -3.50
N GLU A 103 8.39 -1.71 -2.84
CA GLU A 103 9.11 -2.87 -2.32
C GLU A 103 8.38 -3.46 -1.12
N THR A 104 8.29 -4.80 -1.07
CA THR A 104 7.67 -5.51 0.06
C THR A 104 8.56 -5.35 1.31
N PRO A 105 7.97 -5.05 2.49
CA PRO A 105 8.71 -5.00 3.75
C PRO A 105 9.51 -6.29 4.00
N SER A 106 10.77 -6.15 4.41
CA SER A 106 11.66 -7.28 4.68
C SER A 106 12.63 -6.97 5.82
N GLY A 107 13.28 -8.01 6.36
CA GLY A 107 14.23 -7.87 7.46
C GLY A 107 13.60 -7.54 8.81
N LEU A 108 12.32 -7.84 8.98
CA LEU A 108 11.60 -7.63 10.23
C LEU A 108 11.94 -8.75 11.23
N THR A 109 12.20 -8.37 12.48
CA THR A 109 12.55 -9.30 13.55
C THR A 109 11.72 -9.04 14.79
N ALA A 110 11.38 -10.09 15.53
CA ALA A 110 10.68 -10.00 16.80
C ALA A 110 11.19 -11.04 17.80
N ARG A 111 10.66 -11.00 19.02
CA ARG A 111 10.86 -12.01 20.07
C ARG A 111 9.55 -12.70 20.38
N GLU A 112 9.63 -13.96 20.73
CA GLU A 112 8.48 -14.74 21.21
C GLU A 112 7.79 -14.00 22.37
N GLY A 113 6.45 -13.95 22.32
CA GLY A 113 5.62 -13.20 23.27
C GLY A 113 5.37 -11.73 22.90
N GLN A 114 6.03 -11.21 21.86
CA GLN A 114 5.70 -9.89 21.28
C GLN A 114 4.46 -9.95 20.38
N THR A 115 4.00 -8.77 19.99
CA THR A 115 2.85 -8.54 19.12
C THR A 115 3.23 -7.73 17.88
N LEU A 116 2.33 -7.64 16.89
CA LEU A 116 2.53 -6.79 15.71
C LEU A 116 2.72 -5.30 16.05
N ALA A 117 2.20 -4.83 17.19
CA ALA A 117 2.45 -3.48 17.70
C ALA A 117 3.94 -3.21 17.97
N ASP A 118 4.71 -4.26 18.29
CA ASP A 118 6.13 -4.17 18.61
C ASP A 118 7.03 -4.23 17.36
N VAL A 119 6.46 -4.53 16.19
CA VAL A 119 7.17 -4.65 14.92
C VAL A 119 6.81 -3.48 14.01
N ALA A 120 7.75 -2.54 13.88
CA ALA A 120 7.59 -1.37 13.02
C ALA A 120 7.77 -1.75 11.54
N LEU A 121 6.77 -1.40 10.72
CA LEU A 121 6.87 -1.46 9.25
C LEU A 121 7.75 -0.31 8.73
N PRO A 122 8.44 -0.48 7.59
CA PRO A 122 9.31 0.54 7.03
C PRO A 122 8.53 1.77 6.55
N THR A 123 9.10 2.96 6.76
CA THR A 123 8.65 4.18 6.09
C THR A 123 9.20 4.19 4.66
N VAL A 124 8.31 4.38 3.69
CA VAL A 124 8.65 4.50 2.27
C VAL A 124 8.03 5.79 1.71
N GLU A 125 8.55 6.28 0.58
CA GLU A 125 7.92 7.41 -0.12
C GLU A 125 6.67 6.98 -0.88
N GLY A 126 5.72 7.90 -1.06
CA GLY A 126 4.54 7.71 -1.89
C GLY A 126 3.40 6.90 -1.24
N GLY A 127 3.51 6.57 0.05
CA GLY A 127 2.44 5.94 0.80
C GLY A 127 2.86 5.40 2.16
N THR A 128 1.95 4.68 2.81
CA THR A 128 2.16 4.12 4.15
C THR A 128 1.82 2.63 4.20
N TRP A 129 2.63 1.86 4.92
CA TRP A 129 2.36 0.47 5.27
C TRP A 129 1.61 0.35 6.59
N ALA A 130 0.63 -0.54 6.65
CA ALA A 130 -0.07 -0.91 7.88
C ALA A 130 -0.28 -2.42 7.95
N TRP A 131 -0.21 -3.00 9.15
CA TRP A 131 -0.62 -4.39 9.36
C TRP A 131 -2.12 -4.55 9.10
N VAL A 132 -2.51 -5.60 8.39
CA VAL A 132 -3.93 -5.94 8.14
C VAL A 132 -4.56 -6.53 9.39
N ASP A 133 -3.81 -7.37 10.09
CA ASP A 133 -4.24 -7.95 11.38
C ASP A 133 -4.16 -6.92 12.51
N ASN A 134 -4.87 -7.20 13.61
CA ASN A 134 -4.86 -6.33 14.78
C ASN A 134 -3.43 -6.22 15.36
N LEU A 135 -3.04 -5.03 15.80
CA LEU A 135 -1.71 -4.82 16.41
C LEU A 135 -1.46 -5.65 17.68
N SER A 136 -2.50 -6.13 18.37
CA SER A 136 -2.37 -7.04 19.51
C SER A 136 -2.12 -8.51 19.13
N THR A 137 -2.11 -8.83 17.84
CA THR A 137 -1.84 -10.18 17.34
C THR A 137 -0.42 -10.59 17.70
N SER A 138 -0.25 -11.78 18.27
CA SER A 138 1.06 -12.33 18.60
C SER A 138 1.88 -12.59 17.34
N VAL A 139 3.19 -12.33 17.41
CA VAL A 139 4.14 -12.65 16.32
C VAL A 139 4.38 -14.15 16.13
N GLY A 140 3.88 -14.99 17.03
CA GLY A 140 3.98 -16.45 16.95
C GLY A 140 5.18 -17.04 17.70
N GLU A 141 5.41 -18.33 17.47
CA GLU A 141 6.55 -19.08 18.03
C GLU A 141 7.86 -18.73 17.30
N VAL A 142 8.98 -19.17 17.87
CA VAL A 142 10.32 -19.01 17.27
C VAL A 142 10.37 -19.58 15.85
N GLY A 143 10.90 -18.80 14.92
CA GLY A 143 10.98 -19.12 13.50
C GLY A 143 10.43 -18.00 12.62
N THR A 144 10.24 -18.29 11.33
CA THR A 144 9.64 -17.35 10.38
C THR A 144 8.12 -17.45 10.44
N ASN A 145 7.47 -16.32 10.71
CA ASN A 145 6.01 -16.20 10.71
C ASN A 145 5.60 -15.13 9.70
N THR A 146 4.56 -15.40 8.91
CA THR A 146 4.11 -14.53 7.81
C THR A 146 2.81 -13.81 8.20
N PHE A 147 2.76 -12.51 7.94
CA PHE A 147 1.63 -11.63 8.22
C PHE A 147 1.29 -10.77 7.02
N LYS A 148 0.06 -10.24 6.97
CA LYS A 148 -0.38 -9.37 5.87
C LYS A 148 -0.16 -7.91 6.19
N ALA A 149 0.43 -7.18 5.24
CA ALA A 149 0.56 -5.73 5.30
C ALA A 149 -0.12 -5.09 4.07
N LEU A 150 -0.79 -3.96 4.29
CA LEU A 150 -1.44 -3.16 3.25
C LEU A 150 -0.64 -1.88 3.02
N PHE A 151 -0.23 -1.66 1.79
CA PHE A 151 0.31 -0.39 1.32
C PHE A 151 -0.83 0.49 0.83
N THR A 152 -0.90 1.70 1.39
CA THR A 152 -1.84 2.74 0.99
C THR A 152 -1.06 3.89 0.35
N PRO A 153 -1.16 4.08 -0.98
CA PRO A 153 -0.54 5.22 -1.65
C PRO A 153 -1.09 6.55 -1.14
N ASP A 154 -0.27 7.61 -1.20
CA ASP A 154 -0.71 8.97 -0.87
C ASP A 154 -1.74 9.51 -1.88
N ASP A 155 -1.63 9.09 -3.15
CA ASP A 155 -2.54 9.42 -4.24
C ASP A 155 -3.51 8.27 -4.50
N LEU A 156 -4.61 8.27 -3.73
CA LEU A 156 -5.70 7.30 -3.87
C LEU A 156 -6.61 7.57 -5.05
N ASP A 157 -6.50 8.71 -5.74
CA ASP A 157 -7.28 8.96 -6.94
C ASP A 157 -6.68 8.22 -8.13
N ASN A 158 -5.36 8.02 -8.14
CA ASN A 158 -4.65 7.45 -9.27
C ASN A 158 -4.06 6.06 -9.06
N TYR A 159 -3.85 5.64 -7.80
CA TYR A 159 -3.28 4.33 -7.48
C TYR A 159 -4.23 3.42 -6.70
N GLU A 160 -4.00 2.12 -6.87
CA GLU A 160 -4.62 1.07 -6.06
C GLU A 160 -3.80 0.80 -4.78
N THR A 161 -4.47 0.32 -3.72
CA THR A 161 -3.79 -0.19 -2.53
C THR A 161 -3.27 -1.60 -2.78
N VAL A 162 -2.13 -1.96 -2.18
CA VAL A 162 -1.49 -3.26 -2.39
C VAL A 162 -1.38 -4.02 -1.08
N GLU A 163 -2.00 -5.19 -1.00
CA GLU A 163 -1.79 -6.13 0.11
C GLU A 163 -0.65 -7.10 -0.26
N THR A 164 0.27 -7.32 0.67
CA THR A 164 1.38 -8.27 0.51
C THR A 164 1.58 -9.10 1.78
N ASP A 165 2.19 -10.25 1.60
CA ASP A 165 2.64 -11.10 2.70
C ASP A 165 4.06 -10.66 3.12
N VAL A 166 4.27 -10.54 4.43
CA VAL A 166 5.48 -10.02 5.07
C VAL A 166 5.95 -11.01 6.12
N ASP A 167 7.22 -11.41 6.02
CA ASP A 167 7.84 -12.33 6.96
C ASP A 167 8.49 -11.59 8.13
N ILE A 168 8.28 -12.13 9.34
CA ILE A 168 8.92 -11.73 10.58
C ILE A 168 9.75 -12.90 11.11
N GLU A 169 11.04 -12.66 11.38
CA GLU A 169 11.92 -13.64 12.01
C GLU A 169 11.83 -13.51 13.54
N VAL A 170 11.20 -14.50 14.18
CA VAL A 170 10.96 -14.54 15.62
C VAL A 170 12.07 -15.31 16.32
N SER A 171 12.72 -14.65 17.27
CA SER A 171 13.76 -15.22 18.13
C SER A 171 13.21 -15.57 19.52
N ALA A 172 13.86 -16.52 20.20
CA ALA A 172 13.46 -16.88 21.56
C ALA A 172 13.55 -15.68 22.51
N SER A 173 12.56 -15.53 23.39
CA SER A 173 12.66 -14.56 24.48
C SER A 173 13.75 -15.01 25.45
N THR A 174 14.71 -14.13 25.76
CA THR A 174 15.76 -14.39 26.75
C THR A 174 15.35 -13.88 28.13
N ASP A 175 14.06 -13.88 28.44
CA ASP A 175 13.58 -13.53 29.76
C ASP A 175 13.96 -14.66 30.71
N VAL A 176 15.18 -14.58 31.24
CA VAL A 176 15.58 -15.34 32.41
C VAL A 176 14.66 -14.83 33.50
N GLN A 177 13.58 -15.57 33.82
CA GLN A 177 12.83 -15.33 35.05
C GLN A 177 13.87 -15.25 36.16
N GLU A 178 14.08 -14.06 36.73
CA GLU A 178 14.88 -13.95 37.93
C GLU A 178 14.18 -14.84 38.95
N THR A 179 14.83 -15.97 39.31
CA THR A 179 14.39 -16.76 40.45
C THR A 179 14.28 -15.79 41.62
N PRO A 180 13.13 -15.64 42.28
CA PRO A 180 12.98 -14.69 43.37
C PRO A 180 14.09 -14.98 44.38
N ALA A 181 14.86 -13.96 44.74
CA ALA A 181 15.91 -14.09 45.74
C ALA A 181 15.27 -14.64 47.02
N VAL A 182 15.61 -15.88 47.39
CA VAL A 182 15.15 -16.48 48.64
C VAL A 182 15.76 -15.69 49.79
N ARG A 183 14.93 -14.92 50.49
CA ARG A 183 15.32 -14.20 51.72
C ARG A 183 14.93 -15.04 52.93
N ILE A 184 15.92 -15.36 53.77
CA ILE A 184 15.73 -16.06 55.04
C ILE A 184 15.87 -15.04 56.16
N HIS A 185 14.84 -14.93 57.00
CA HIS A 185 14.78 -13.99 58.12
C HIS A 185 14.91 -14.75 59.44
N ALA A 186 15.71 -14.24 60.36
CA ALA A 186 15.74 -14.72 61.74
C ALA A 186 15.06 -13.70 62.66
N LEU A 187 13.92 -14.06 63.24
CA LEU A 187 13.21 -13.24 64.24
C LEU A 187 13.00 -14.06 65.52
N ASN A 188 13.51 -13.59 66.65
CA ASN A 188 13.34 -14.21 67.97
C ASN A 188 13.68 -15.72 68.01
N GLY A 189 14.74 -16.14 67.29
CA GLY A 189 15.19 -17.53 67.23
C GLY A 189 14.34 -18.45 66.34
N ARG A 190 13.45 -17.89 65.51
CA ARG A 190 12.72 -18.62 64.46
C ARG A 190 13.17 -18.13 63.08
N MET A 191 13.35 -19.07 62.15
CA MET A 191 13.64 -18.77 60.75
C MET A 191 12.34 -18.69 59.95
N TYR A 192 12.22 -17.68 59.10
CA TYR A 192 11.10 -17.46 58.19
C TYR A 192 11.63 -17.32 56.76
N CYS A 193 10.91 -17.86 55.78
CA CYS A 193 11.16 -17.68 54.36
C CYS A 193 9.98 -16.88 53.78
N ASP A 194 10.27 -15.89 52.96
CA ASP A 194 9.23 -15.05 52.34
C ASP A 194 8.53 -15.73 51.15
N VAL A 195 8.98 -16.91 50.72
CA VAL A 195 8.41 -17.66 49.59
C VAL A 195 7.74 -18.94 50.09
N LEU A 196 6.44 -19.08 49.80
CA LEU A 196 5.55 -20.14 50.31
C LEU A 196 5.66 -21.47 49.54
N ASP A 197 6.59 -21.58 48.60
CA ASP A 197 6.74 -22.77 47.76
C ASP A 197 7.99 -23.59 48.17
N VAL A 198 7.72 -24.62 48.98
CA VAL A 198 8.49 -25.86 49.17
C VAL A 198 10.00 -25.72 49.47
N PHE A 199 10.34 -25.58 50.75
CA PHE A 199 11.70 -25.81 51.25
C PHE A 199 11.70 -26.87 52.37
N THR A 200 12.78 -27.65 52.44
CA THR A 200 13.05 -28.53 53.57
C THR A 200 14.24 -27.97 54.35
N ILE A 201 14.08 -27.80 55.67
CA ILE A 201 15.19 -27.45 56.56
C ILE A 201 15.72 -28.74 57.16
N ILE A 202 17.02 -29.00 56.99
CA ILE A 202 17.70 -30.12 57.63
C ILE A 202 18.71 -29.65 58.67
N ASP A 203 18.85 -30.40 59.76
CA ASP A 203 19.97 -30.25 60.70
C ASP A 203 21.28 -30.81 60.11
N LEU A 204 22.40 -30.62 60.80
CA LEU A 204 23.71 -31.12 60.37
C LEU A 204 23.81 -32.66 60.36
N ALA A 205 22.84 -33.36 60.95
CA ALA A 205 22.71 -34.81 60.88
C ALA A 205 21.79 -35.26 59.72
N GLY A 206 21.28 -34.31 58.92
CA GLY A 206 20.42 -34.59 57.77
C GLY A 206 18.96 -34.84 58.14
N GLN A 207 18.52 -34.55 59.36
CA GLN A 207 17.12 -34.73 59.77
C GLN A 207 16.26 -33.55 59.34
N ASP A 208 15.09 -33.86 58.75
CA ASP A 208 14.06 -32.86 58.47
C ASP A 208 13.52 -32.25 59.77
N VAL A 209 13.69 -30.94 59.93
CA VAL A 209 13.24 -30.16 61.07
C VAL A 209 12.17 -29.12 60.69
N THR A 210 11.62 -29.19 59.48
CA THR A 210 10.69 -28.21 58.89
C THR A 210 9.43 -27.98 59.75
N ALA A 211 8.98 -28.99 60.51
CA ALA A 211 7.75 -28.92 61.31
C ALA A 211 7.95 -28.67 62.83
N ARG A 212 9.18 -28.42 63.31
CA ARG A 212 9.40 -28.22 64.75
C ARG A 212 8.91 -26.84 65.20
N ASN A 213 7.75 -26.78 65.86
CA ASN A 213 7.24 -25.58 66.52
C ASN A 213 8.10 -25.21 67.74
N GLY A 214 9.16 -24.41 67.54
CA GLY A 214 10.06 -23.93 68.59
C GLY A 214 11.24 -23.12 68.03
N SER A 215 11.95 -22.36 68.88
CA SER A 215 13.16 -21.68 68.45
C SER A 215 14.27 -22.70 68.17
N LEU A 216 14.79 -22.68 66.95
CA LEU A 216 15.90 -23.52 66.51
C LEU A 216 17.21 -22.76 66.78
N HIS A 217 18.12 -23.34 67.57
CA HIS A 217 19.44 -22.78 67.83
C HIS A 217 20.50 -23.66 67.14
N GLY A 218 21.19 -23.15 66.12
CA GLY A 218 22.23 -23.89 65.39
C GLY A 218 22.48 -23.41 63.97
N ILE A 219 23.38 -24.10 63.27
CA ILE A 219 23.62 -23.97 61.82
C ILE A 219 22.77 -25.02 61.10
N TYR A 220 22.04 -24.64 60.05
CA TYR A 220 21.15 -25.50 59.29
C TYR A 220 21.45 -25.38 57.80
N VAL A 221 21.09 -26.41 57.03
CA VAL A 221 21.16 -26.39 55.57
C VAL A 221 19.73 -26.29 55.04
N VAL A 222 19.48 -25.29 54.18
CA VAL A 222 18.21 -25.14 53.49
C VAL A 222 18.36 -25.73 52.10
N ILE A 223 17.52 -26.70 51.79
CA ILE A 223 17.45 -27.31 50.47
C ILE A 223 16.23 -26.73 49.77
N ALA A 224 16.46 -25.96 48.71
CA ALA A 224 15.39 -25.57 47.81
C ALA A 224 14.94 -26.82 47.03
N GLY A 225 13.64 -27.13 47.07
CA GLY A 225 13.08 -28.20 46.26
C GLY A 225 13.17 -27.85 44.78
N ASP A 226 13.50 -28.83 43.94
CA ASP A 226 13.53 -28.67 42.50
C ASP A 226 12.11 -28.36 41.99
N MET A 227 11.94 -27.31 41.18
CA MET A 227 10.68 -26.95 40.52
C MET A 227 10.37 -27.92 39.37
N ALA A 228 10.44 -29.22 39.61
CA ALA A 228 10.13 -30.24 38.62
C ALA A 228 8.61 -30.39 38.45
N LYS A 229 8.07 -29.59 37.52
CA LYS A 229 6.81 -29.76 36.77
C LYS A 229 5.54 -30.00 37.60
N LYS A 230 4.77 -28.93 37.81
CA LYS A 230 3.31 -29.05 37.86
C LYS A 230 2.80 -29.43 36.46
N VAL A 231 2.17 -30.61 36.37
CA VAL A 231 1.21 -30.96 35.30
C VAL A 231 -0.11 -30.25 35.61
#